data_AF-A0AAE1Z538-F1
#
_entry.id   AF-A0AAE1Z538-F1
#
_cell.length_a   1.000
_cell.length_b   1.000
_cell.length_c   1.000
_cell.angle_alpha   90.00
_cell.angle_beta   90.00
_cell.angle_gamma   90.00
#
_symmetry.space_group_name_H-M   'P 1'
#
loop_
_entity.id
_entity.type
_entity.pdbx_description
1 polymer ?
#
loop_
_entity_poly.entity_id
_entity_poly.type
_entity_poly.pdbx_seq_one_letter_code
_entity_poly.pdbx_strand_id
1 'polypeptide(L)'
;MRFSGRLCLLLFALLLASAILASGSQDPELKQCKHQCKAQQQISKEQKEACVEQCKEYIQEKHRRERGGGEEEIWNKKSPSERLRDCSRGCERQHGEQREECLRRCEEEYQREKGRHEGRGDDNPTDPQQEYQQCRQQCQRQGEGGGFSREHCERRCEEKYKERREREGERGEMYEGRESEEEQEEQGRRGQTPYVFEEQHFITGFRTQHGRVRVLQKFTDRSELLRGIENYRVAILEAEPRAFVVPNHWDAEAVVFVAKGRGTISLVRQDRRESFNIKQGDILKVNAGTTAYLINRDNNERLVLAKLLQPVSTPGEFEVFFGAGGENPESFFRAFSDEILEAAFNTRRDRLQRIFGQQKQGVIVRASEEQIRAMSHHEEGGIWPFGGESKGTFNLYQQRPTHSNQYGQLYEVDSNQYRQLRDLDLTVSLANITQGAMTAPYYNSKATKIVLVVDGEGYFEMACPHMSRSRGQSQGSRRGETRGSTSYQKVSSRLRRGTVVIVPAGHPFVAVASNNQKLQILCFEVNANNNEKFPLAGRRNVMNQLEREAKELAFGMPAREVEEVFRSQQEEFFFRGLRQQQQGRADA
;
A
#
# COMPACT_ATOMS: atom_id res chain seq x y z
N MET A 1 -53.55 -17.16 36.00
CA MET A 1 -52.53 -17.58 35.02
C MET A 1 -52.17 -16.38 34.16
N ARG A 2 -50.93 -15.88 34.29
CA ARG A 2 -50.41 -14.72 33.56
C ARG A 2 -50.05 -15.15 32.13
N PHE A 3 -50.91 -14.85 31.15
CA PHE A 3 -50.52 -14.95 29.75
C PHE A 3 -49.72 -13.70 29.37
N SER A 4 -48.53 -13.97 28.86
CA SER A 4 -47.35 -13.11 28.91
C SER A 4 -47.34 -12.12 27.74
N GLY A 5 -46.97 -10.86 28.01
CA GLY A 5 -46.83 -9.77 27.02
C GLY A 5 -45.81 -10.03 25.91
N ARG A 6 -45.17 -11.20 25.90
CA ARG A 6 -44.31 -11.69 24.81
C ARG A 6 -45.09 -11.94 23.51
N LEU A 7 -46.38 -12.32 23.57
CA LEU A 7 -47.17 -12.56 22.36
C LEU A 7 -47.56 -11.25 21.65
N CYS A 8 -47.89 -10.19 22.42
CA CYS A 8 -48.14 -8.86 21.87
C CYS A 8 -46.89 -8.25 21.23
N LEU A 9 -45.70 -8.43 21.83
CA LEU A 9 -44.45 -7.92 21.26
C LEU A 9 -44.07 -8.62 19.95
N LEU A 10 -44.32 -9.93 19.83
CA LEU A 10 -44.07 -10.66 18.58
C LEU A 10 -45.02 -10.26 17.46
N LEU A 11 -46.30 -10.03 17.77
CA LEU A 11 -47.28 -9.54 16.78
C LEU A 11 -46.96 -8.11 16.33
N PHE A 12 -46.50 -7.23 17.24
CA PHE A 12 -46.06 -5.88 16.89
C PHE A 12 -44.78 -5.88 16.04
N ALA A 13 -43.83 -6.77 16.33
CA ALA A 13 -42.60 -6.93 15.57
C ALA A 13 -42.87 -7.50 14.15
N LEU A 14 -43.82 -8.43 14.00
CA LEU A 14 -44.24 -8.94 12.69
C LEU A 14 -44.96 -7.88 11.85
N LEU A 15 -45.80 -7.04 12.47
CA LEU A 15 -46.44 -5.91 11.79
C LEU A 15 -45.41 -4.86 11.34
N LEU A 16 -44.41 -4.54 12.18
CA LEU A 16 -43.30 -3.65 11.80
C LEU A 16 -42.43 -4.25 10.69
N ALA A 17 -42.13 -5.54 10.72
CA ALA A 17 -41.37 -6.22 9.66
C ALA A 17 -42.13 -6.24 8.33
N SER A 18 -43.45 -6.39 8.35
CA SER A 18 -44.29 -6.34 7.15
C SER A 18 -44.43 -4.92 6.57
N ALA A 19 -44.43 -3.89 7.44
CA ALA A 19 -44.44 -2.49 7.01
C ALA A 19 -43.10 -2.06 6.37
N ILE A 20 -41.98 -2.62 6.81
CA ILE A 20 -40.64 -2.34 6.24
C ILE A 20 -40.46 -2.97 4.85
N LEU A 21 -41.12 -4.10 4.56
CA LEU A 21 -41.06 -4.73 3.24
C LEU A 21 -41.96 -4.05 2.19
N ALA A 22 -42.87 -3.17 2.59
CA ALA A 22 -43.75 -2.43 1.68
C ALA A 22 -43.22 -1.02 1.32
N SER A 23 -42.20 -0.51 2.01
CA SER A 23 -41.57 0.77 1.67
C SER A 23 -40.32 0.55 0.81
N GLY A 24 -40.52 0.40 -0.50
CA GLY A 24 -39.43 0.56 -1.45
C GLY A 24 -38.82 1.96 -1.26
N SER A 25 -37.62 2.02 -0.70
CA SER A 25 -36.89 3.28 -0.50
C SER A 25 -36.63 3.89 -1.87
N GLN A 26 -37.37 4.95 -2.19
CA GLN A 26 -37.20 5.71 -3.43
C GLN A 26 -35.75 6.18 -3.56
N ASP A 27 -35.16 5.98 -4.74
CA ASP A 27 -33.77 6.29 -5.05
C ASP A 27 -33.37 7.71 -4.54
N PRO A 28 -32.23 7.85 -3.81
CA PRO A 28 -31.81 9.13 -3.24
C PRO A 28 -31.61 10.23 -4.29
N GLU A 29 -31.07 9.89 -5.47
CA GLU A 29 -30.89 10.84 -6.59
C GLU A 29 -32.25 11.27 -7.14
N LEU A 30 -33.21 10.35 -7.26
CA LEU A 30 -34.57 10.69 -7.69
C LEU A 30 -35.28 11.60 -6.69
N LYS A 31 -35.08 11.38 -5.38
CA LYS A 31 -35.60 12.28 -4.33
C LYS A 31 -35.02 13.68 -4.44
N GLN A 32 -33.72 13.78 -4.66
CA GLN A 32 -33.02 15.06 -4.80
C GLN A 32 -33.46 15.81 -6.07
N CYS A 33 -33.57 15.12 -7.21
CA CYS A 33 -34.03 15.69 -8.48
C CYS A 33 -35.46 16.24 -8.36
N LYS A 34 -36.37 15.49 -7.73
CA LYS A 34 -37.75 15.94 -7.46
C LYS A 34 -37.80 17.17 -6.56
N HIS A 35 -36.95 17.23 -5.54
CA HIS A 35 -36.89 18.38 -4.65
C HIS A 35 -36.43 19.64 -5.39
N GLN A 36 -35.44 19.51 -6.28
CA GLN A 36 -34.95 20.61 -7.10
C GLN A 36 -35.99 21.11 -8.12
N CYS A 37 -36.70 20.22 -8.83
CA CYS A 37 -37.79 20.63 -9.73
C CYS A 37 -38.92 21.39 -9.00
N LYS A 38 -39.23 21.01 -7.75
CA LYS A 38 -40.28 21.68 -6.97
C LYS A 38 -39.87 23.04 -6.43
N ALA A 39 -38.59 23.22 -6.08
CA ALA A 39 -38.04 24.42 -5.46
C ALA A 39 -37.90 25.63 -6.42
N GLN A 40 -38.01 25.44 -7.74
CA GLN A 40 -37.87 26.52 -8.71
C GLN A 40 -39.12 27.43 -8.73
N GLN A 41 -38.97 28.71 -8.42
CA GLN A 41 -40.10 29.65 -8.25
C GLN A 41 -40.63 30.23 -9.58
N GLN A 42 -39.89 30.14 -10.68
CA GLN A 42 -40.22 30.79 -11.96
C GLN A 42 -40.86 29.87 -13.01
N ILE A 43 -41.34 28.70 -12.61
CA ILE A 43 -41.79 27.65 -13.54
C ILE A 43 -43.25 27.29 -13.26
N SER A 44 -44.06 27.13 -14.32
CA SER A 44 -45.48 26.78 -14.19
C SER A 44 -45.67 25.39 -13.58
N LYS A 45 -46.85 25.11 -13.02
CA LYS A 45 -47.11 23.81 -12.37
C LYS A 45 -46.95 22.64 -13.33
N GLU A 46 -47.41 22.79 -14.57
CA GLU A 46 -47.28 21.79 -15.65
C GLU A 46 -45.81 21.54 -16.01
N GLN A 47 -44.99 22.58 -16.05
CA GLN A 47 -43.56 22.45 -16.33
C GLN A 47 -42.79 21.78 -15.17
N LYS A 48 -43.23 21.98 -13.92
CA LYS A 48 -42.67 21.26 -12.77
C LYS A 48 -42.99 19.77 -12.79
N GLU A 49 -44.19 19.42 -13.24
CA GLU A 49 -44.60 18.02 -13.40
C GLU A 49 -43.81 17.35 -14.55
N ALA A 50 -43.61 18.03 -15.67
CA ALA A 50 -42.74 17.56 -16.75
C ALA A 50 -41.28 17.36 -16.32
N CYS A 51 -40.72 18.29 -15.52
CA CYS A 51 -39.37 18.16 -14.93
C CYS A 51 -39.24 16.91 -14.06
N VAL A 52 -40.26 16.63 -13.24
CA VAL A 52 -40.29 15.46 -12.36
C VAL A 52 -40.41 14.15 -13.15
N GLU A 53 -41.16 14.12 -14.26
CA GLU A 53 -41.22 12.95 -15.13
C GLU A 53 -39.89 12.70 -15.85
N GLN A 54 -39.21 13.73 -16.35
CA GLN A 54 -37.87 13.59 -16.92
C GLN A 54 -36.85 13.04 -15.92
N CYS A 55 -36.91 13.45 -14.65
CA CYS A 55 -36.07 12.86 -13.59
C CYS A 55 -36.33 11.34 -13.44
N LYS A 56 -37.59 10.88 -13.58
CA LYS A 56 -37.92 9.45 -13.47
C LYS A 56 -37.44 8.66 -14.67
N GLU A 57 -37.63 9.19 -15.88
CA GLU A 57 -37.16 8.58 -17.13
C GLU A 57 -35.64 8.45 -17.15
N TYR A 58 -34.92 9.49 -16.71
CA TYR A 58 -33.46 9.48 -16.59
C TYR A 58 -32.96 8.36 -15.67
N ILE A 59 -33.58 8.20 -14.50
CA ILE A 59 -33.21 7.14 -13.54
C ILE A 59 -33.60 5.75 -14.06
N GLN A 60 -34.74 5.62 -14.74
CA GLN A 60 -35.11 4.37 -15.40
C GLN A 60 -34.14 4.00 -16.51
N GLU A 61 -33.69 4.96 -17.32
CA GLU A 61 -32.75 4.71 -18.41
C GLU A 61 -31.34 4.43 -17.89
N LYS A 62 -30.91 5.10 -16.81
CA LYS A 62 -29.67 4.77 -16.08
C LYS A 62 -29.69 3.32 -15.59
N HIS A 63 -30.76 2.90 -14.92
CA HIS A 63 -30.92 1.50 -14.52
C HIS A 63 -31.03 0.53 -15.71
N ARG A 64 -31.57 0.99 -16.84
CA ARG A 64 -31.63 0.20 -18.07
C ARG A 64 -30.26 0.07 -18.73
N ARG A 65 -29.39 1.08 -18.63
CA ARG A 65 -27.97 1.00 -19.05
C ARG A 65 -27.14 0.14 -18.10
N GLU A 66 -27.43 0.19 -16.80
CA GLU A 66 -26.78 -0.65 -15.79
C GLU A 66 -27.24 -2.13 -15.87
N ARG A 67 -28.48 -2.40 -16.31
CA ARG A 67 -29.00 -3.77 -16.50
C ARG A 67 -28.89 -4.30 -17.94
N GLY A 68 -28.65 -3.43 -18.93
CA GLY A 68 -28.70 -3.74 -20.36
C GLY A 68 -27.38 -4.16 -20.99
N GLY A 69 -26.32 -4.36 -20.20
CA GLY A 69 -25.01 -4.85 -20.66
C GLY A 69 -24.82 -6.34 -20.39
N GLY A 70 -25.75 -7.20 -20.79
CA GLY A 70 -25.68 -8.62 -20.42
C GLY A 70 -26.38 -9.53 -21.43
N GLU A 71 -25.59 -10.27 -22.21
CA GLU A 71 -25.54 -11.75 -22.20
C GLU A 71 -24.83 -12.29 -23.45
N GLU A 72 -24.96 -11.67 -24.63
CA GLU A 72 -24.32 -12.15 -25.87
C GLU A 72 -22.82 -11.82 -25.97
N GLU A 73 -22.38 -10.63 -25.55
CA GLU A 73 -20.94 -10.26 -25.57
C GLU A 73 -20.12 -11.00 -24.48
N ILE A 74 -20.76 -11.41 -23.39
CA ILE A 74 -20.12 -12.18 -22.31
C ILE A 74 -19.94 -13.64 -22.73
N TRP A 75 -20.88 -14.20 -23.49
CA TRP A 75 -20.77 -15.58 -23.98
C TRP A 75 -19.55 -15.74 -24.89
N ASN A 76 -19.30 -14.79 -25.80
CA ASN A 76 -18.16 -14.80 -26.71
C ASN A 76 -16.80 -14.50 -26.04
N LYS A 77 -16.77 -13.84 -24.87
CA LYS A 77 -15.54 -13.59 -24.08
C LYS A 77 -15.18 -14.69 -23.09
N LYS A 78 -16.09 -15.62 -22.77
CA LYS A 78 -15.81 -16.75 -21.87
C LYS A 78 -14.90 -17.77 -22.53
N SER A 79 -13.93 -18.28 -21.77
CA SER A 79 -13.07 -19.38 -22.23
C SER A 79 -13.90 -20.65 -22.50
N PRO A 80 -13.50 -21.53 -23.44
CA PRO A 80 -14.21 -22.80 -23.69
C PRO A 80 -14.44 -23.62 -22.40
N SER A 81 -13.48 -23.56 -21.48
CA SER A 81 -13.54 -24.21 -20.16
C SER A 81 -14.60 -23.61 -19.23
N GLU A 82 -14.86 -22.31 -19.31
CA GLU A 82 -15.93 -21.63 -18.55
C GLU A 82 -17.30 -21.90 -19.13
N ARG A 83 -17.42 -21.96 -20.47
CA ARG A 83 -18.68 -22.36 -21.13
C ARG A 83 -19.03 -23.80 -20.80
N LEU A 84 -18.05 -24.71 -20.78
CA LEU A 84 -18.26 -26.09 -20.33
C LEU A 84 -18.79 -26.15 -18.89
N ARG A 85 -18.23 -25.35 -17.98
CA ARG A 85 -18.68 -25.29 -16.57
C ARG A 85 -20.09 -24.73 -16.41
N ASP A 86 -20.46 -23.75 -17.23
CA ASP A 86 -21.80 -23.17 -17.18
C ASP A 86 -22.85 -24.07 -17.84
N CYS A 87 -22.50 -24.73 -18.96
CA CYS A 87 -23.32 -25.77 -19.60
C CYS A 87 -23.56 -26.95 -18.64
N SER A 88 -22.50 -27.41 -17.96
CA SER A 88 -22.57 -28.49 -16.97
C SER A 88 -23.47 -28.12 -15.78
N ARG A 89 -23.39 -26.88 -15.29
CA ARG A 89 -24.29 -26.35 -14.26
C ARG A 89 -25.74 -26.27 -14.74
N GLY A 90 -25.98 -25.96 -16.01
CA GLY A 90 -27.32 -25.99 -16.62
C GLY A 90 -27.95 -27.39 -16.61
N CYS A 91 -27.13 -28.43 -16.83
CA CYS A 91 -27.58 -29.82 -16.82
C CYS A 91 -27.93 -30.36 -15.42
N GLU A 92 -27.54 -29.68 -14.33
CA GLU A 92 -27.86 -30.09 -12.95
C GLU A 92 -29.35 -30.06 -12.62
N ARG A 93 -30.16 -29.36 -13.43
CA ARG A 93 -31.62 -29.29 -13.29
C ARG A 93 -32.34 -30.53 -13.85
N GLN A 94 -31.63 -31.41 -14.57
CA GLN A 94 -32.17 -32.65 -15.13
C GLN A 94 -31.79 -33.86 -14.28
N HIS A 95 -32.50 -34.98 -14.40
CA HIS A 95 -32.27 -36.20 -13.60
C HIS A 95 -32.19 -37.46 -14.47
N GLY A 96 -31.38 -38.44 -14.04
CA GLY A 96 -31.21 -39.72 -14.73
C GLY A 96 -30.48 -39.61 -16.07
N GLU A 97 -30.86 -40.45 -17.04
CA GLU A 97 -30.22 -40.57 -18.37
C GLU A 97 -30.19 -39.24 -19.15
N GLN A 98 -31.20 -38.38 -18.96
CA GLN A 98 -31.24 -37.06 -19.61
C GLN A 98 -30.11 -36.12 -19.14
N ARG A 99 -29.70 -36.23 -17.87
CA ARG A 99 -28.58 -35.45 -17.34
C ARG A 99 -27.25 -35.93 -17.94
N GLU A 100 -27.08 -37.24 -18.09
CA GLU A 100 -25.87 -37.81 -18.71
C GLU A 100 -25.78 -37.44 -20.19
N GLU A 101 -26.89 -37.47 -20.93
CA GLU A 101 -26.92 -37.05 -22.32
C GLU A 101 -26.65 -35.54 -22.50
N CYS A 102 -27.17 -34.70 -21.58
CA CYS A 102 -26.89 -33.27 -21.51
C CYS A 102 -25.40 -32.97 -21.27
N LEU A 103 -24.80 -33.63 -20.27
CA LEU A 103 -23.38 -33.48 -19.95
C LEU A 103 -22.49 -33.94 -21.10
N ARG A 104 -22.83 -35.06 -21.75
CA ARG A 104 -22.10 -35.58 -22.91
C ARG A 104 -22.12 -34.59 -24.08
N ARG A 105 -23.24 -33.92 -24.31
CA ARG A 105 -23.36 -32.85 -25.34
C ARG A 105 -22.48 -31.64 -25.02
N CYS A 106 -22.45 -31.18 -23.76
CA CYS A 106 -21.58 -30.09 -23.33
C CYS A 106 -20.10 -30.45 -23.56
N GLU A 107 -19.71 -31.69 -23.27
CA GLU A 107 -18.35 -32.20 -23.45
C GLU A 107 -17.95 -32.29 -24.94
N GLU A 108 -18.84 -32.79 -25.81
CA GLU A 108 -18.62 -32.85 -27.26
C GLU A 108 -18.44 -31.46 -27.90
N GLU A 109 -19.20 -30.48 -27.41
CA GLU A 109 -19.11 -29.09 -27.86
C GLU A 109 -17.80 -28.43 -27.41
N TYR A 110 -17.35 -28.69 -26.18
CA TYR A 110 -16.03 -28.28 -25.69
C TYR A 110 -14.89 -28.89 -26.52
N GLN A 111 -14.96 -30.18 -26.87
CA GLN A 111 -13.94 -30.83 -27.71
C GLN A 111 -13.91 -30.26 -29.14
N ARG A 112 -15.08 -29.90 -29.71
CA ARG A 112 -15.16 -29.20 -31.01
C ARG A 112 -14.56 -27.80 -30.97
N GLU A 113 -14.79 -27.04 -29.89
CA GLU A 113 -14.21 -25.70 -29.72
C GLU A 113 -12.68 -25.78 -29.49
N LYS A 114 -12.22 -26.76 -28.72
CA LYS A 114 -10.80 -27.02 -28.47
C LYS A 114 -10.04 -27.36 -29.77
N GLY A 115 -10.61 -28.21 -30.61
CA GLY A 115 -10.02 -28.57 -31.92
C GLY A 115 -9.94 -27.39 -32.91
N ARG A 116 -10.78 -26.36 -32.79
CA ARG A 116 -10.69 -25.13 -33.59
C ARG A 116 -9.61 -24.17 -33.10
N HIS A 117 -9.24 -24.21 -31.82
CA HIS A 117 -8.19 -23.37 -31.24
C HIS A 117 -6.79 -24.01 -31.33
N GLU A 118 -6.69 -25.33 -31.38
CA GLU A 118 -5.40 -26.05 -31.47
C GLU A 118 -4.96 -26.37 -32.92
N GLY A 119 -5.80 -26.11 -33.92
CA GLY A 119 -5.58 -26.48 -35.34
C GLY A 119 -4.72 -25.55 -36.21
N ARG A 120 -3.95 -24.61 -35.65
CA ARG A 120 -2.98 -23.78 -36.39
C ARG A 120 -1.63 -23.65 -35.68
N GLY A 121 -1.20 -24.74 -35.07
CA GLY A 121 0.14 -24.87 -34.48
C GLY A 121 0.91 -25.98 -35.18
N ASP A 122 1.27 -25.77 -36.45
CA ASP A 122 2.44 -26.42 -37.04
C ASP A 122 2.78 -25.72 -38.36
N ASP A 123 3.62 -24.71 -38.26
CA ASP A 123 4.57 -24.30 -39.29
C ASP A 123 5.59 -23.41 -38.58
N ASN A 124 6.80 -23.93 -38.42
CA ASN A 124 7.96 -23.24 -37.88
C ASN A 124 8.01 -21.80 -38.44
N PRO A 125 7.86 -20.73 -37.63
CA PRO A 125 7.74 -19.39 -38.17
C PRO A 125 9.12 -18.96 -38.68
N THR A 126 9.34 -19.15 -39.98
CA THR A 126 10.45 -18.52 -40.68
C THR A 126 10.26 -17.00 -40.55
N ASP A 127 11.31 -16.32 -40.08
CA ASP A 127 11.35 -14.86 -39.94
C ASP A 127 10.80 -14.21 -41.23
N PRO A 128 9.75 -13.36 -41.16
CA PRO A 128 9.19 -12.67 -42.32
C PRO A 128 10.26 -11.95 -43.15
N GLN A 129 11.34 -11.49 -42.51
CA GLN A 129 12.48 -10.86 -43.15
C GLN A 129 13.29 -11.86 -43.99
N GLN A 130 13.49 -13.09 -43.50
CA GLN A 130 14.18 -14.16 -44.24
C GLN A 130 13.36 -14.63 -45.44
N GLU A 131 12.06 -14.80 -45.30
CA GLU A 131 11.18 -15.15 -46.42
C GLU A 131 11.16 -14.07 -47.51
N TYR A 132 11.12 -12.80 -47.13
CA TYR A 132 11.20 -11.69 -48.08
C TYR A 132 12.52 -11.71 -48.87
N GLN A 133 13.64 -11.99 -48.19
CA GLN A 133 14.95 -12.12 -48.82
C GLN A 133 15.01 -13.32 -49.80
N GLN A 134 14.44 -14.46 -49.43
CA GLN A 134 14.37 -15.64 -50.29
C GLN A 134 13.49 -15.37 -51.53
N CYS A 135 12.31 -14.75 -51.35
CA CYS A 135 11.41 -14.34 -52.44
C CYS A 135 12.13 -13.43 -53.45
N ARG A 136 12.86 -12.44 -52.94
CA ARG A 136 13.64 -11.51 -53.78
C ARG A 136 14.76 -12.22 -54.53
N GLN A 137 15.51 -13.12 -53.87
CA GLN A 137 16.53 -13.92 -54.55
C GLN A 137 15.94 -14.83 -55.65
N GLN A 138 14.71 -15.32 -55.46
CA GLN A 138 14.03 -16.15 -56.44
C GLN A 138 13.57 -15.33 -57.66
N CYS A 139 13.06 -14.10 -57.46
CA CYS A 139 12.76 -13.15 -58.52
C CYS A 139 14.03 -12.76 -59.32
N GLN A 140 15.21 -12.76 -58.68
CA GLN A 140 16.48 -12.47 -59.34
C GLN A 140 17.00 -13.63 -60.20
N ARG A 141 16.67 -14.88 -59.83
CA ARG A 141 17.09 -16.09 -60.57
C ARG A 141 16.21 -16.42 -61.77
N GLN A 142 14.98 -15.91 -61.83
CA GLN A 142 14.03 -16.12 -62.94
C GLN A 142 14.17 -15.09 -64.08
N GLY A 143 15.38 -14.59 -64.31
CA GLY A 143 15.68 -13.87 -65.55
C GLY A 143 15.64 -14.84 -66.74
N GLU A 144 14.77 -14.53 -67.71
CA GLU A 144 14.74 -15.06 -69.10
C GLU A 144 13.79 -16.23 -69.43
N GLY A 145 12.89 -16.65 -68.53
CA GLY A 145 12.05 -17.85 -68.78
C GLY A 145 10.54 -17.69 -68.99
N GLY A 146 9.91 -16.56 -68.67
CA GLY A 146 8.45 -16.46 -68.83
C GLY A 146 7.80 -15.15 -68.36
N GLY A 147 7.28 -14.39 -69.34
CA GLY A 147 6.07 -13.55 -69.27
C GLY A 147 5.93 -12.38 -68.29
N PHE A 148 6.63 -12.33 -67.15
CA PHE A 148 6.43 -11.30 -66.12
C PHE A 148 7.70 -10.49 -65.85
N SER A 149 7.58 -9.15 -65.87
CA SER A 149 8.69 -8.24 -65.55
C SER A 149 9.19 -8.46 -64.12
N ARG A 150 10.51 -8.47 -63.95
CA ARG A 150 11.21 -8.61 -62.66
C ARG A 150 10.70 -7.63 -61.59
N GLU A 151 10.34 -6.41 -61.99
CA GLU A 151 9.75 -5.40 -61.10
C GLU A 151 8.41 -5.84 -60.50
N HIS A 152 7.58 -6.55 -61.28
CA HIS A 152 6.28 -7.01 -60.81
C HIS A 152 6.41 -8.14 -59.78
N CYS A 153 7.42 -9.00 -59.93
CA CYS A 153 7.75 -10.06 -58.97
C CYS A 153 8.21 -9.48 -57.63
N GLU A 154 9.14 -8.52 -57.66
CA GLU A 154 9.66 -7.88 -56.45
C GLU A 154 8.57 -7.11 -55.70
N ARG A 155 7.70 -6.38 -56.42
CA ARG A 155 6.57 -5.65 -55.81
C ARG A 155 5.60 -6.58 -55.07
N ARG A 156 5.34 -7.78 -55.62
CA ARG A 156 4.49 -8.79 -54.99
C ARG A 156 5.13 -9.39 -53.73
N CYS A 157 6.45 -9.55 -53.70
CA CYS A 157 7.17 -9.96 -52.49
C CYS A 157 7.04 -8.89 -51.40
N GLU A 158 7.12 -7.60 -51.75
CA GLU A 158 6.97 -6.48 -50.80
C GLU A 158 5.56 -6.39 -50.20
N GLU A 159 4.52 -6.51 -51.03
CA GLU A 159 3.12 -6.49 -50.57
C GLU A 159 2.85 -7.61 -49.56
N LYS A 160 3.32 -8.83 -49.84
CA LYS A 160 3.21 -9.97 -48.92
C LYS A 160 3.96 -9.75 -47.60
N TYR A 161 5.13 -9.13 -47.66
CA TYR A 161 5.91 -8.82 -46.46
C TYR A 161 5.20 -7.80 -45.57
N LYS A 162 4.60 -6.76 -46.17
CA LYS A 162 3.82 -5.74 -45.44
C LYS A 162 2.56 -6.31 -44.78
N GLU A 163 1.75 -7.08 -45.52
CA GLU A 163 0.53 -7.70 -44.97
C GLU A 163 0.83 -8.63 -43.79
N ARG A 164 1.96 -9.35 -43.83
CA ARG A 164 2.36 -10.25 -42.74
C ARG A 164 2.81 -9.46 -41.50
N ARG A 165 3.51 -8.34 -41.69
CA ARG A 165 3.95 -7.45 -40.61
C ARG A 165 2.78 -6.75 -39.91
N GLU A 166 1.76 -6.36 -40.68
CA GLU A 166 0.53 -5.76 -40.14
C GLU A 166 -0.25 -6.77 -39.29
N ARG A 167 -0.37 -8.03 -39.75
CA ARG A 167 -0.99 -9.12 -38.97
C ARG A 167 -0.22 -9.49 -37.70
N GLU A 168 1.11 -9.38 -37.71
CA GLU A 168 1.94 -9.57 -36.52
C GLU A 168 1.83 -8.39 -35.54
N GLY A 169 1.65 -7.16 -36.04
CA GLY A 169 1.36 -5.97 -35.24
C GLY A 169 0.03 -6.04 -34.51
N GLU A 170 -1.06 -6.40 -35.19
CA GLU A 170 -2.39 -6.59 -34.59
C GLU A 170 -2.41 -7.72 -33.54
N ARG A 171 -1.60 -8.77 -33.74
CA ARG A 171 -1.43 -9.85 -32.76
C ARG A 171 -0.70 -9.35 -31.51
N GLY A 172 0.30 -8.48 -31.67
CA GLY A 172 1.05 -7.85 -30.57
C GLY A 172 0.18 -6.95 -29.69
N GLU A 173 -0.69 -6.14 -30.29
CA GLU A 173 -1.62 -5.24 -29.57
C GLU A 173 -2.65 -6.02 -28.71
N MET A 174 -3.06 -7.21 -29.15
CA MET A 174 -3.97 -8.08 -28.39
C MET A 174 -3.30 -8.79 -27.20
N TYR A 175 -1.98 -9.04 -27.26
CA TYR A 175 -1.20 -9.57 -26.13
C TYR A 175 -0.86 -8.46 -25.10
N GLU A 176 -0.52 -7.25 -25.56
CA GLU A 176 -0.30 -6.09 -24.68
C GLU A 176 -1.60 -5.64 -23.98
N GLY A 177 -2.75 -5.73 -24.65
CA GLY A 177 -4.05 -5.47 -24.04
C GLY A 177 -4.41 -6.44 -22.91
N ARG A 178 -4.05 -7.72 -23.04
CA ARG A 178 -4.33 -8.76 -22.05
C ARG A 178 -3.42 -8.67 -20.82
N GLU A 179 -2.13 -8.35 -21.01
CA GLU A 179 -1.23 -8.03 -19.89
C GLU A 179 -1.66 -6.74 -19.18
N SER A 180 -2.16 -5.75 -19.92
CA SER A 180 -2.72 -4.51 -19.37
C SER A 180 -4.02 -4.75 -18.59
N GLU A 181 -4.89 -5.66 -19.04
CA GLU A 181 -6.11 -6.06 -18.34
C GLU A 181 -5.82 -6.89 -17.08
N GLU A 182 -4.84 -7.80 -17.10
CA GLU A 182 -4.38 -8.53 -15.90
C GLU A 182 -3.68 -7.60 -14.89
N GLU A 183 -2.89 -6.62 -15.35
CA GLU A 183 -2.34 -5.56 -14.50
C GLU A 183 -3.42 -4.60 -13.95
N GLN A 184 -4.49 -4.35 -14.70
CA GLN A 184 -5.64 -3.53 -14.28
C GLN A 184 -6.55 -4.30 -13.30
N GLU A 185 -6.73 -5.61 -13.47
CA GLU A 185 -7.43 -6.47 -12.50
C GLU A 185 -6.62 -6.64 -11.20
N GLU A 186 -5.29 -6.73 -11.28
CA GLU A 186 -4.41 -6.67 -10.09
C GLU A 186 -4.46 -5.29 -9.42
N GLN A 187 -4.47 -4.19 -10.18
CA GLN A 187 -4.62 -2.83 -9.64
C GLN A 187 -6.01 -2.60 -9.01
N GLY A 188 -7.07 -3.17 -9.60
CA GLY A 188 -8.42 -3.15 -9.04
C GLY A 188 -8.54 -3.91 -7.71
N ARG A 189 -7.73 -4.97 -7.51
CA ARG A 189 -7.60 -5.70 -6.23
C ARG A 189 -6.68 -5.00 -5.22
N ARG A 190 -5.67 -4.25 -5.67
CA ARG A 190 -4.70 -3.52 -4.81
C ARG A 190 -5.34 -2.44 -3.94
N GLY A 191 -6.50 -1.90 -4.33
CA GLY A 191 -7.29 -0.96 -3.51
C GLY A 191 -7.83 -1.53 -2.18
N GLN A 192 -7.68 -2.83 -1.91
CA GLN A 192 -8.32 -3.50 -0.76
C GLN A 192 -7.36 -4.26 0.18
N THR A 193 -6.04 -4.16 0.05
CA THR A 193 -5.15 -4.82 1.03
C THR A 193 -5.16 -4.03 2.35
N PRO A 194 -5.48 -4.65 3.50
CA PRO A 194 -5.58 -3.93 4.77
C PRO A 194 -4.21 -3.58 5.36
N TYR A 195 -3.10 -4.05 4.77
CA TYR A 195 -1.76 -3.93 5.32
C TYR A 195 -0.88 -2.88 4.65
N VAL A 196 -1.34 -2.24 3.56
CA VAL A 196 -0.50 -1.36 2.73
C VAL A 196 -1.09 0.03 2.65
N PHE A 197 -0.35 1.03 3.08
CA PHE A 197 -0.77 2.43 3.13
C PHE A 197 0.10 3.27 2.20
N GLU A 198 -0.53 3.79 1.17
CA GLU A 198 0.04 4.72 0.20
C GLU A 198 -0.33 6.19 0.50
N GLU A 199 0.12 7.13 -0.35
CA GLU A 199 -0.04 8.58 -0.19
C GLU A 199 -1.48 9.00 0.17
N GLN A 200 -2.49 8.40 -0.45
CA GLN A 200 -3.91 8.73 -0.24
C GLN A 200 -4.42 8.42 1.18
N HIS A 201 -3.70 7.61 1.96
CA HIS A 201 -4.06 7.29 3.35
C HIS A 201 -3.40 8.21 4.38
N PHE A 202 -2.60 9.17 3.91
CA PHE A 202 -2.03 10.21 4.76
C PHE A 202 -2.95 11.42 4.78
N ILE A 203 -3.27 11.87 5.99
CA ILE A 203 -3.92 13.15 6.24
C ILE A 203 -2.82 14.19 6.39
N THR A 204 -2.93 15.29 5.65
CA THR A 204 -2.01 16.43 5.82
C THR A 204 -2.38 17.16 7.09
N GLY A 205 -1.61 16.96 8.17
CA GLY A 205 -1.81 17.67 9.42
C GLY A 205 -1.50 19.16 9.29
N PHE A 206 -0.38 19.49 8.65
CA PHE A 206 0.02 20.89 8.38
C PHE A 206 0.71 21.01 7.04
N ARG A 207 0.51 22.15 6.34
CA ARG A 207 1.21 22.48 5.11
C ARG A 207 1.47 23.98 5.02
N THR A 208 2.71 24.34 4.72
CA THR A 208 3.11 25.71 4.37
C THR A 208 4.00 25.66 3.13
N GLN A 209 4.45 26.81 2.65
CA GLN A 209 5.46 26.89 1.58
C GLN A 209 6.86 26.41 2.03
N HIS A 210 7.09 26.22 3.33
CA HIS A 210 8.39 25.84 3.91
C HIS A 210 8.42 24.39 4.40
N GLY A 211 7.35 23.63 4.19
CA GLY A 211 7.29 22.23 4.56
C GLY A 211 5.89 21.71 4.77
N ARG A 212 5.80 20.44 5.17
CA ARG A 212 4.53 19.78 5.50
C ARG A 212 4.72 18.68 6.54
N VAL A 213 3.66 18.39 7.26
CA VAL A 213 3.54 17.23 8.15
C VAL A 213 2.37 16.40 7.67
N ARG A 214 2.64 15.14 7.37
CA ARG A 214 1.63 14.14 6.96
C ARG A 214 1.53 13.09 8.05
N VAL A 215 0.33 12.73 8.43
CA VAL A 215 0.05 11.72 9.47
C VAL A 215 -0.81 10.64 8.84
N LEU A 216 -0.41 9.38 9.00
CA LEU A 216 -1.19 8.26 8.50
C LEU A 216 -2.52 8.18 9.26
N GLN A 217 -3.62 7.88 8.58
CA GLN A 217 -4.90 7.53 9.22
C GLN A 217 -4.72 6.43 10.28
N LYS A 218 -5.69 6.23 11.17
CA LYS A 218 -5.55 5.16 12.16
C LYS A 218 -5.52 3.81 11.45
N PHE A 219 -4.76 2.87 12.01
CA PHE A 219 -4.67 1.54 11.43
C PHE A 219 -6.03 0.82 11.41
N THR A 220 -6.84 1.03 12.44
CA THR A 220 -8.20 0.47 12.57
C THR A 220 -9.20 1.08 11.59
N ASP A 221 -9.01 2.32 11.13
CA ASP A 221 -9.87 2.93 10.10
C ASP A 221 -9.79 2.15 8.77
N ARG A 222 -8.67 1.45 8.54
CA ARG A 222 -8.48 0.59 7.39
C ARG A 222 -8.98 -0.83 7.63
N SER A 223 -8.69 -1.41 8.80
CA SER A 223 -9.11 -2.77 9.13
C SER A 223 -8.95 -3.10 10.62
N GLU A 224 -9.93 -3.80 11.16
CA GLU A 224 -9.88 -4.43 12.50
C GLU A 224 -8.73 -5.44 12.66
N LEU A 225 -8.19 -5.97 11.56
CA LEU A 225 -7.01 -6.85 11.59
C LEU A 225 -5.78 -6.15 12.18
N LEU A 226 -5.77 -4.81 12.20
CA LEU A 226 -4.67 -4.01 12.73
C LEU A 226 -4.92 -3.46 14.14
N ARG A 227 -5.96 -3.94 14.83
CA ARG A 227 -6.28 -3.50 16.21
C ARG A 227 -5.13 -3.68 17.19
N GLY A 228 -4.28 -4.70 16.99
CA GLY A 228 -3.10 -4.92 17.83
C GLY A 228 -2.05 -3.80 17.79
N ILE A 229 -2.17 -2.86 16.86
CA ILE A 229 -1.33 -1.66 16.76
C ILE A 229 -2.16 -0.37 16.77
N GLU A 230 -3.40 -0.41 17.28
CA GLU A 230 -4.33 0.75 17.28
C GLU A 230 -3.72 2.00 17.92
N ASN A 231 -2.90 1.81 18.96
CA ASN A 231 -2.29 2.91 19.71
C ASN A 231 -0.94 3.39 19.11
N TYR A 232 -0.70 3.14 17.83
CA TYR A 232 0.46 3.69 17.13
C TYR A 232 0.02 4.53 15.94
N ARG A 233 0.78 5.60 15.68
CA ARG A 233 0.60 6.47 14.52
C ARG A 233 1.94 6.69 13.83
N VAL A 234 1.90 6.88 12.52
CA VAL A 234 3.10 7.19 11.71
C VAL A 234 2.95 8.59 11.14
N ALA A 235 3.97 9.42 11.30
CA ALA A 235 4.01 10.75 10.70
C ALA A 235 5.32 10.99 9.94
N ILE A 236 5.23 11.78 8.87
CA ILE A 236 6.37 12.22 8.06
C ILE A 236 6.38 13.74 8.07
N LEU A 237 7.47 14.33 8.56
CA LEU A 237 7.71 15.77 8.51
C LEU A 237 8.76 16.06 7.44
N GLU A 238 8.44 16.98 6.55
CA GLU A 238 9.34 17.50 5.53
C GLU A 238 9.51 19.01 5.76
N ALA A 239 10.75 19.45 5.97
CA ALA A 239 11.10 20.85 6.19
C ALA A 239 12.09 21.30 5.12
N GLU A 240 11.73 22.36 4.40
CA GLU A 240 12.58 22.97 3.38
C GLU A 240 13.87 23.54 3.98
N PRO A 241 14.90 23.83 3.16
CA PRO A 241 16.09 24.52 3.63
C PRO A 241 15.75 25.79 4.42
N ARG A 242 16.44 26.01 5.54
CA ARG A 242 16.22 27.16 6.44
C ARG A 242 14.80 27.27 6.99
N ALA A 243 14.08 26.15 7.11
CA ALA A 243 12.76 26.13 7.74
C ALA A 243 12.86 25.95 9.27
N PHE A 244 11.99 26.63 10.00
CA PHE A 244 11.78 26.51 11.43
C PHE A 244 10.37 25.99 11.71
N VAL A 245 10.27 24.94 12.51
CA VAL A 245 9.00 24.39 13.00
C VAL A 245 8.74 24.98 14.36
N VAL A 246 7.61 25.67 14.50
CA VAL A 246 7.27 26.41 15.72
C VAL A 246 7.14 25.50 16.95
N PRO A 247 7.49 25.98 18.16
CA PRO A 247 7.40 25.16 19.38
C PRO A 247 6.00 24.60 19.65
N ASN A 248 5.94 23.28 19.83
CA ASN A 248 4.70 22.57 20.14
C ASN A 248 4.99 21.31 20.97
N HIS A 249 3.97 20.79 21.65
CA HIS A 249 4.03 19.49 22.30
C HIS A 249 2.86 18.61 21.84
N TRP A 250 2.96 17.31 22.13
CA TRP A 250 1.97 16.30 21.76
C TRP A 250 1.59 15.48 22.99
N ASP A 251 0.35 15.03 23.07
CA ASP A 251 -0.09 13.99 24.02
C ASP A 251 0.24 12.58 23.49
N ALA A 252 1.47 12.42 23.00
CA ALA A 252 2.01 11.17 22.50
C ALA A 252 3.52 11.08 22.75
N GLU A 253 3.98 9.89 23.11
CA GLU A 253 5.40 9.53 23.04
C GLU A 253 5.81 9.45 21.57
N ALA A 254 7.03 9.86 21.22
CA ALA A 254 7.49 9.84 19.84
C ALA A 254 8.92 9.30 19.70
N VAL A 255 9.12 8.39 18.75
CA VAL A 255 10.45 8.00 18.25
C VAL A 255 10.63 8.60 16.87
N VAL A 256 11.65 9.45 16.74
CA VAL A 256 11.97 10.19 15.52
C VAL A 256 13.20 9.58 14.87
N PHE A 257 13.11 9.26 13.57
CA PHE A 257 14.23 8.86 12.73
C PHE A 257 14.49 9.92 11.65
N VAL A 258 15.76 10.32 11.47
CA VAL A 258 16.16 11.25 10.42
C VAL A 258 16.38 10.50 9.11
N ALA A 259 15.38 10.51 8.22
CA ALA A 259 15.46 9.82 6.94
C ALA A 259 16.37 10.53 5.94
N LYS A 260 16.41 11.87 5.95
CA LYS A 260 17.25 12.68 5.06
C LYS A 260 17.58 14.04 5.68
N GLY A 261 18.76 14.56 5.38
CA GLY A 261 19.19 15.90 5.78
C GLY A 261 19.72 15.97 7.20
N ARG A 262 19.87 17.21 7.69
CA ARG A 262 20.33 17.54 9.03
C ARG A 262 19.57 18.74 9.59
N GLY A 263 19.56 18.89 10.89
CA GLY A 263 18.95 20.02 11.57
C GLY A 263 19.22 19.98 13.05
N THR A 264 18.44 20.73 13.80
CA THR A 264 18.47 20.65 15.26
C THR A 264 17.09 20.64 15.83
N ILE A 265 16.88 19.68 16.71
CA ILE A 265 15.68 19.58 17.53
C ILE A 265 16.03 20.04 18.94
N SER A 266 15.24 20.96 19.46
CA SER A 266 15.37 21.46 20.82
C SER A 266 14.17 21.03 21.62
N LEU A 267 14.43 20.43 22.78
CA LEU A 267 13.45 19.92 23.72
C LEU A 267 13.47 20.80 24.97
N VAL A 268 12.31 21.35 25.31
CA VAL A 268 12.09 22.20 26.47
C VAL A 268 11.28 21.43 27.51
N ARG A 269 11.87 21.28 28.69
CA ARG A 269 11.26 20.72 29.91
C ARG A 269 11.26 21.80 30.99
N GLN A 270 10.58 21.53 32.11
CA GLN A 270 10.25 22.51 33.16
C GLN A 270 11.41 23.47 33.51
N ASP A 271 12.63 22.95 33.70
CA ASP A 271 13.78 23.77 34.12
C ASP A 271 14.98 23.68 33.18
N ARG A 272 14.84 23.05 32.00
CA ARG A 272 15.97 22.83 31.09
C ARG A 272 15.56 22.81 29.63
N ARG A 273 16.48 23.30 28.79
CA ARG A 273 16.44 23.16 27.33
C ARG A 273 17.62 22.34 26.89
N GLU A 274 17.35 21.27 26.14
CA GLU A 274 18.36 20.41 25.53
C GLU A 274 18.23 20.52 24.00
N SER A 275 19.34 20.76 23.30
CA SER A 275 19.37 20.86 21.84
C SER A 275 20.23 19.75 21.25
N PHE A 276 19.70 19.07 20.25
CA PHE A 276 20.35 17.93 19.62
C PHE A 276 20.56 18.22 18.13
N ASN A 277 21.82 18.20 17.71
CA ASN A 277 22.19 18.21 16.30
C ASN A 277 21.86 16.85 15.70
N ILE A 278 20.88 16.82 14.81
CA ILE A 278 20.40 15.61 14.18
C ILE A 278 20.89 15.53 12.74
N LYS A 279 21.34 14.35 12.33
CA LYS A 279 21.77 14.02 10.96
C LYS A 279 21.13 12.72 10.51
N GLN A 280 21.22 12.43 9.21
CA GLN A 280 20.68 11.21 8.63
C GLN A 280 21.07 9.96 9.43
N GLY A 281 20.09 9.11 9.73
CA GLY A 281 20.25 7.89 10.53
C GLY A 281 20.13 8.08 12.04
N ASP A 282 20.06 9.31 12.55
CA ASP A 282 19.84 9.54 13.97
C ASP A 282 18.43 9.12 14.37
N ILE A 283 18.35 8.48 15.54
CA ILE A 283 17.14 8.16 16.27
C ILE A 283 17.12 9.00 17.54
N LEU A 284 15.98 9.60 17.84
CA LEU A 284 15.75 10.36 19.05
C LEU A 284 14.35 10.07 19.60
N LYS A 285 14.25 9.82 20.90
CA LYS A 285 12.96 9.79 21.59
C LYS A 285 12.59 11.17 22.12
N VAL A 286 11.32 11.52 21.98
CA VAL A 286 10.69 12.69 22.58
C VAL A 286 9.53 12.22 23.44
N ASN A 287 9.56 12.57 24.73
CA ASN A 287 8.52 12.17 25.66
C ASN A 287 7.24 12.99 25.45
N ALA A 288 6.09 12.40 25.77
CA ALA A 288 4.80 13.08 25.72
C ALA A 288 4.84 14.38 26.55
N GLY A 289 4.18 15.43 26.04
CA GLY A 289 4.13 16.76 26.67
C GLY A 289 5.42 17.57 26.59
N THR A 290 6.54 17.02 26.07
CA THR A 290 7.78 17.79 25.90
C THR A 290 7.60 18.83 24.79
N THR A 291 7.82 20.11 25.09
CA THR A 291 7.77 21.14 24.06
C THR A 291 8.99 21.02 23.17
N ALA A 292 8.77 20.75 21.88
CA ALA A 292 9.81 20.60 20.88
C ALA A 292 9.69 21.66 19.80
N TYR A 293 10.83 22.16 19.34
CA TYR A 293 10.94 22.92 18.09
C TYR A 293 12.10 22.38 17.26
N LEU A 294 12.04 22.61 15.94
CA LEU A 294 12.98 22.05 14.99
C LEU A 294 13.45 23.13 14.03
N ILE A 295 14.73 23.10 13.68
CA ILE A 295 15.28 23.94 12.62
C ILE A 295 16.06 23.12 11.60
N ASN A 296 15.70 23.26 10.32
CA ASN A 296 16.56 22.84 9.23
C ASN A 296 17.63 23.91 9.02
N ARG A 297 18.88 23.55 9.29
CA ARG A 297 20.04 24.46 9.21
C ARG A 297 20.68 24.51 7.84
N ASP A 298 20.26 23.61 6.95
CA ASP A 298 20.85 23.49 5.65
C ASP A 298 20.34 24.58 4.69
N ASN A 299 21.18 24.92 3.72
CA ASN A 299 20.89 25.92 2.70
C ASN A 299 20.25 25.31 1.46
N ASN A 300 20.46 24.01 1.24
CA ASN A 300 20.14 23.33 -0.01
C ASN A 300 19.37 22.03 0.22
N GLU A 301 19.61 21.33 1.33
CA GLU A 301 19.00 20.04 1.60
C GLU A 301 17.74 20.14 2.48
N ARG A 302 16.65 19.53 2.01
CA ARG A 302 15.45 19.33 2.83
C ARG A 302 15.71 18.34 3.96
N LEU A 303 15.13 18.60 5.13
CA LEU A 303 15.12 17.70 6.27
C LEU A 303 13.85 16.85 6.24
N VAL A 304 14.00 15.53 6.32
CA VAL A 304 12.88 14.57 6.34
C VAL A 304 12.97 13.71 7.59
N LEU A 305 11.94 13.78 8.43
CA LEU A 305 11.82 13.01 9.66
C LEU A 305 10.66 12.02 9.54
N ALA A 306 10.92 10.75 9.85
CA ALA A 306 9.89 9.75 10.09
C ALA A 306 9.66 9.62 11.59
N LYS A 307 8.39 9.59 12.01
CA LYS A 307 8.01 9.50 13.42
C LYS A 307 7.08 8.31 13.64
N LEU A 308 7.37 7.51 14.65
CA LEU A 308 6.39 6.66 15.28
C LEU A 308 5.88 7.38 16.53
N LEU A 309 4.57 7.55 16.64
CA LEU A 309 3.93 8.13 17.81
C LEU A 309 3.10 7.08 18.53
N GLN A 310 3.10 7.12 19.86
CA GLN A 310 2.24 6.33 20.73
C GLN A 310 1.45 7.28 21.63
N PRO A 311 0.18 7.55 21.29
CA PRO A 311 -0.68 8.37 22.11
C PRO A 311 -0.81 7.87 23.56
N VAL A 312 -0.90 8.81 24.51
CA VAL A 312 -0.99 8.49 25.95
C VAL A 312 -2.42 8.53 26.49
N SER A 313 -3.33 9.20 25.79
CA SER A 313 -4.72 9.39 26.22
C SER A 313 -5.66 8.39 25.54
N THR A 314 -6.10 8.70 24.32
CA THR A 314 -7.05 7.88 23.58
C THR A 314 -6.29 7.07 22.53
N PRO A 315 -6.46 5.73 22.48
CA PRO A 315 -5.73 4.90 21.53
C PRO A 315 -5.83 5.39 20.09
N GLY A 316 -4.67 5.66 19.49
CA GLY A 316 -4.57 6.10 18.11
C GLY A 316 -4.98 7.55 17.86
N GLU A 317 -5.34 8.34 18.89
CA GLU A 317 -5.66 9.77 18.78
C GLU A 317 -4.63 10.60 19.53
N PHE A 318 -4.04 11.58 18.86
CA PHE A 318 -3.16 12.56 19.50
C PHE A 318 -3.40 13.93 18.87
N GLU A 319 -3.11 14.96 19.65
CA GLU A 319 -3.23 16.36 19.28
C GLU A 319 -1.90 17.09 19.35
N VAL A 320 -1.82 18.20 18.63
CA VAL A 320 -0.65 19.09 18.62
C VAL A 320 -0.99 20.40 19.30
N PHE A 321 -0.31 20.67 20.42
CA PHE A 321 -0.56 21.83 21.26
C PHE A 321 0.48 22.91 21.00
N PHE A 322 0.04 24.05 20.47
CA PHE A 322 0.90 25.19 20.16
C PHE A 322 0.84 26.23 21.28
N GLY A 323 1.92 26.34 22.07
CA GLY A 323 2.08 27.46 23.00
C GLY A 323 2.58 28.70 22.26
N ALA A 324 3.70 28.52 21.54
CA ALA A 324 4.23 29.53 20.64
C ALA A 324 3.44 29.49 19.32
N GLY A 325 2.74 30.58 19.02
CA GLY A 325 1.84 30.67 17.88
C GLY A 325 1.14 32.03 17.89
N GLY A 326 0.06 32.12 17.13
CA GLY A 326 -0.74 33.33 17.07
C GLY A 326 -2.13 33.00 16.58
N GLU A 327 -2.51 33.54 15.43
CA GLU A 327 -3.71 33.11 14.71
C GLU A 327 -3.46 31.84 13.89
N ASN A 328 -2.24 31.64 13.37
CA ASN A 328 -1.90 30.45 12.58
C ASN A 328 -0.43 30.03 12.79
N PRO A 329 -0.15 28.89 13.48
CA PRO A 329 -1.14 28.07 14.18
C PRO A 329 -1.76 28.82 15.34
N GLU A 330 -2.99 28.45 15.69
CA GLU A 330 -3.67 29.01 16.85
C GLU A 330 -2.91 28.63 18.13
N SER A 331 -2.53 29.64 18.91
CA SER A 331 -1.93 29.41 20.23
C SER A 331 -3.01 28.99 21.24
N PHE A 332 -2.77 27.93 22.01
CA PHE A 332 -3.71 27.52 23.08
C PHE A 332 -3.90 28.60 24.15
N PHE A 333 -3.00 29.61 24.25
CA PHE A 333 -3.20 30.72 25.17
C PHE A 333 -4.47 31.52 24.85
N ARG A 334 -4.93 31.51 23.60
CA ARG A 334 -6.15 32.19 23.15
C ARG A 334 -7.44 31.56 23.67
N ALA A 335 -7.38 30.33 24.19
CA ALA A 335 -8.53 29.65 24.78
C ALA A 335 -8.80 30.09 26.25
N PHE A 336 -7.80 30.69 26.93
CA PHE A 336 -7.98 31.21 28.29
C PHE A 336 -8.63 32.59 28.26
N SER A 337 -9.37 32.90 29.33
CA SER A 337 -9.99 34.23 29.47
C SER A 337 -8.92 35.31 29.60
N ASP A 338 -9.23 36.51 29.13
CA ASP A 338 -8.32 37.65 29.19
C ASP A 338 -7.92 37.94 30.66
N GLU A 339 -8.85 37.82 31.62
CA GLU A 339 -8.57 38.05 33.04
C GLU A 339 -7.55 37.04 33.59
N ILE A 340 -7.64 35.77 33.19
CA ILE A 340 -6.68 34.74 33.57
C ILE A 340 -5.31 35.05 32.99
N LEU A 341 -5.23 35.44 31.71
CA LEU A 341 -3.96 35.76 31.06
C LEU A 341 -3.32 37.01 31.66
N GLU A 342 -4.09 38.07 31.93
CA GLU A 342 -3.60 39.28 32.58
C GLU A 342 -3.02 38.97 33.97
N ALA A 343 -3.73 38.16 34.76
CA ALA A 343 -3.26 37.73 36.08
C ALA A 343 -2.02 36.83 35.99
N ALA A 344 -2.00 35.86 35.08
CA ALA A 344 -0.91 34.90 34.93
C ALA A 344 0.40 35.55 34.43
N PHE A 345 0.31 36.47 33.47
CA PHE A 345 1.46 37.16 32.90
C PHE A 345 1.77 38.52 33.55
N ASN A 346 0.94 38.97 34.50
CA ASN A 346 1.01 40.29 35.13
C ASN A 346 1.21 41.40 34.08
N THR A 347 0.40 41.36 33.02
CA THR A 347 0.58 42.19 31.82
C THR A 347 -0.78 42.60 31.26
N ARG A 348 -0.89 43.83 30.75
CA ARG A 348 -2.13 44.35 30.13
C ARG A 348 -2.57 43.52 28.91
N ARG A 349 -3.87 43.35 28.78
CA ARG A 349 -4.56 42.62 27.70
C ARG A 349 -4.12 43.04 26.30
N ASP A 350 -3.98 44.34 26.04
CA ASP A 350 -3.60 44.85 24.71
C ASP A 350 -2.24 44.32 24.25
N ARG A 351 -1.31 44.12 25.19
CA ARG A 351 0.01 43.57 24.92
C ARG A 351 -0.04 42.05 24.71
N LEU A 352 -0.86 41.34 25.48
CA LEU A 352 -1.05 39.88 25.34
C LEU A 352 -1.71 39.53 24.01
N GLN A 353 -2.77 40.26 23.63
CA GLN A 353 -3.44 40.11 22.33
C GLN A 353 -2.50 40.38 21.16
N ARG A 354 -1.58 41.34 21.31
CA ARG A 354 -0.56 41.61 20.28
C ARG A 354 0.41 40.42 20.12
N ILE A 355 0.88 39.84 21.23
CA ILE A 355 1.82 38.71 21.20
C ILE A 355 1.16 37.47 20.59
N PHE A 356 -0.02 37.08 21.07
CA PHE A 356 -0.75 35.90 20.60
C PHE A 356 -1.59 36.13 19.32
N GLY A 357 -1.44 37.28 18.66
CA GLY A 357 -2.09 37.61 17.39
C GLY A 357 -1.12 37.88 16.24
N GLN A 358 0.17 38.08 16.52
CA GLN A 358 1.16 38.47 15.50
C GLN A 358 1.52 37.35 14.53
N GLN A 359 1.61 36.11 15.00
CA GLN A 359 2.05 34.99 14.16
C GLN A 359 0.88 34.47 13.29
N LYS A 360 1.07 34.49 11.97
CA LYS A 360 0.08 34.05 10.97
C LYS A 360 0.67 33.18 9.85
N GLN A 361 1.98 32.92 9.89
CA GLN A 361 2.71 32.26 8.80
C GLN A 361 2.57 30.73 8.80
N GLY A 362 1.92 30.16 9.82
CA GLY A 362 1.71 28.72 9.97
C GLY A 362 2.80 28.02 10.77
N VAL A 363 2.70 26.68 10.83
CA VAL A 363 3.51 25.82 11.71
C VAL A 363 4.98 25.75 11.28
N ILE A 364 5.25 25.93 10.00
CA ILE A 364 6.59 25.86 9.43
C ILE A 364 6.88 27.16 8.70
N VAL A 365 7.85 27.92 9.20
CA VAL A 365 8.20 29.27 8.77
C VAL A 365 9.65 29.34 8.30
N ARG A 366 10.02 30.41 7.60
CA ARG A 366 11.40 30.65 7.20
C ARG A 366 12.21 31.22 8.36
N ALA A 367 13.42 30.72 8.55
CA ALA A 367 14.43 31.32 9.42
C ALA A 367 15.50 32.05 8.61
N SER A 368 16.00 33.17 9.14
CA SER A 368 17.17 33.86 8.59
C SER A 368 18.47 33.12 8.96
N GLU A 369 19.56 33.42 8.25
CA GLU A 369 20.86 32.83 8.60
C GLU A 369 21.33 33.24 9.99
N GLU A 370 21.09 34.50 10.39
CA GLU A 370 21.43 35.02 11.70
C GLU A 370 20.65 34.28 12.80
N GLN A 371 19.35 34.03 12.58
CA GLN A 371 18.53 33.25 13.49
C GLN A 371 19.04 31.81 13.62
N ILE A 372 19.38 31.16 12.49
CA ILE A 372 19.94 29.81 12.49
C ILE A 372 21.25 29.77 13.28
N ARG A 373 22.17 30.71 13.02
CA ARG A 373 23.46 30.78 13.74
C ARG A 373 23.26 31.03 15.22
N ALA A 374 22.41 31.99 15.61
CA ALA A 374 22.12 32.30 17.00
C ALA A 374 21.57 31.09 17.78
N MET A 375 20.69 30.30 17.15
CA MET A 375 20.17 29.05 17.74
C MET A 375 21.19 27.91 17.75
N SER A 376 22.24 27.99 16.94
CA SER A 376 23.32 26.98 16.87
C SER A 376 24.47 27.25 17.85
N HIS A 377 24.63 28.47 18.36
CA HIS A 377 25.75 28.85 19.26
C HIS A 377 25.59 28.38 20.71
N HIS A 378 24.41 27.89 21.11
CA HIS A 378 24.14 27.41 22.47
C HIS A 378 24.40 25.90 22.67
N GLU A 379 25.23 25.31 21.82
CA GLU A 379 25.40 23.85 21.71
C GLU A 379 26.68 23.35 22.39
N GLU A 380 26.61 22.14 22.95
CA GLU A 380 27.79 21.39 23.37
C GLU A 380 28.68 21.09 22.14
N GLY A 381 29.68 21.94 21.90
CA GLY A 381 30.96 21.56 21.27
C GLY A 381 31.06 21.49 19.74
N GLY A 382 30.25 22.19 18.95
CA GLY A 382 30.37 22.22 17.48
C GLY A 382 30.67 23.60 16.87
N ILE A 383 31.42 23.65 15.76
CA ILE A 383 31.63 24.86 14.94
C ILE A 383 30.63 24.85 13.80
N TRP A 384 29.62 25.74 13.80
CA TRP A 384 28.69 25.89 12.67
C TRP A 384 29.44 26.01 11.32
N PRO A 385 29.05 25.27 10.26
CA PRO A 385 27.86 24.42 10.12
C PRO A 385 28.02 22.98 10.65
N PHE A 386 29.16 22.64 11.24
CA PHE A 386 29.49 21.33 11.78
C PHE A 386 29.14 21.25 13.28
N GLY A 387 27.97 20.68 13.59
CA GLY A 387 27.57 20.38 14.97
C GLY A 387 28.41 19.27 15.59
N GLY A 388 28.70 19.36 16.90
CA GLY A 388 29.30 18.28 17.68
C GLY A 388 28.33 17.11 17.88
N GLU A 389 28.83 15.93 18.25
CA GLU A 389 27.98 14.76 18.57
C GLU A 389 27.08 15.08 19.76
N SER A 390 25.75 15.01 19.56
CA SER A 390 24.79 15.28 20.64
C SER A 390 24.61 14.06 21.53
N LYS A 391 24.96 14.17 22.81
CA LYS A 391 24.67 13.15 23.82
C LYS A 391 23.15 12.98 23.95
N GLY A 392 22.58 11.92 23.39
CA GLY A 392 21.15 11.60 23.51
C GLY A 392 20.47 11.09 22.24
N THR A 393 21.10 11.27 21.08
CA THR A 393 20.69 10.62 19.83
C THR A 393 21.45 9.30 19.66
N PHE A 394 20.91 8.41 18.82
CA PHE A 394 21.58 7.17 18.43
C PHE A 394 21.62 7.07 16.91
N ASN A 395 22.81 7.11 16.30
CA ASN A 395 22.93 6.99 14.85
C ASN A 395 22.99 5.51 14.42
N LEU A 396 22.01 5.10 13.62
CA LEU A 396 21.88 3.72 13.19
C LEU A 396 23.01 3.28 12.23
N TYR A 397 23.54 4.20 11.41
CA TYR A 397 24.63 3.90 10.46
C TYR A 397 26.01 3.83 11.13
N GLN A 398 26.16 4.34 12.35
CA GLN A 398 27.40 4.20 13.13
C GLN A 398 27.55 2.80 13.74
N GLN A 399 26.49 1.98 13.72
CA GLN A 399 26.54 0.60 14.19
C GLN A 399 27.03 -0.36 13.10
N ARG A 400 27.58 -1.50 13.52
CA ARG A 400 27.82 -2.60 12.59
C ARG A 400 26.48 -3.22 12.21
N PRO A 401 26.23 -3.47 10.91
CA PRO A 401 25.01 -4.13 10.48
C PRO A 401 24.94 -5.56 11.05
N THR A 402 23.75 -5.99 11.46
CA THR A 402 23.49 -7.36 11.96
C THR A 402 23.60 -8.40 10.85
N HIS A 403 23.22 -8.02 9.64
CA HIS A 403 23.45 -8.78 8.42
C HIS A 403 24.06 -7.89 7.34
N SER A 404 25.08 -8.37 6.63
CA SER A 404 25.71 -7.63 5.53
C SER A 404 26.37 -8.58 4.53
N ASN A 405 26.02 -8.44 3.26
CA ASN A 405 26.71 -9.06 2.13
C ASN A 405 26.58 -8.17 0.88
N GLN A 406 26.93 -8.69 -0.30
CA GLN A 406 26.84 -7.95 -1.57
C GLN A 406 25.40 -7.59 -2.00
N TYR A 407 24.38 -8.19 -1.38
CA TYR A 407 22.97 -8.01 -1.72
C TYR A 407 22.23 -7.05 -0.78
N GLY A 408 22.81 -6.74 0.38
CA GLY A 408 22.20 -5.78 1.29
C GLY A 408 22.86 -5.70 2.66
N GLN A 409 22.33 -4.77 3.45
CA GLN A 409 22.74 -4.50 4.83
C GLN A 409 21.49 -4.31 5.70
N LEU A 410 21.48 -4.91 6.88
CA LEU A 410 20.47 -4.69 7.91
C LEU A 410 21.13 -4.07 9.14
N TYR A 411 20.63 -2.92 9.56
CA TYR A 411 21.01 -2.27 10.81
C TYR A 411 19.86 -2.38 11.79
N GLU A 412 20.15 -2.68 13.05
CA GLU A 412 19.15 -2.85 14.09
C GLU A 412 19.64 -2.21 15.39
N VAL A 413 18.71 -1.57 16.10
CA VAL A 413 18.94 -1.06 17.44
C VAL A 413 17.76 -1.45 18.32
N ASP A 414 18.06 -2.12 19.43
CA ASP A 414 17.09 -2.53 20.44
C ASP A 414 17.19 -1.66 21.71
N SER A 415 16.37 -2.02 22.71
CA SER A 415 16.35 -1.35 24.02
C SER A 415 17.58 -1.64 24.91
N ASN A 416 18.43 -2.59 24.54
CA ASN A 416 19.69 -2.86 25.24
C ASN A 416 20.77 -1.87 24.79
N GLN A 417 20.83 -1.59 23.48
CA GLN A 417 21.76 -0.65 22.87
C GLN A 417 21.31 0.81 23.06
N TYR A 418 20.00 1.09 22.92
CA TYR A 418 19.43 2.42 23.12
C TYR A 418 18.28 2.36 24.13
N ARG A 419 18.62 2.57 25.41
CA ARG A 419 17.70 2.44 26.55
C ARG A 419 16.42 3.28 26.43
N GLN A 420 16.44 4.37 25.65
CA GLN A 420 15.28 5.21 25.43
C GLN A 420 14.13 4.47 24.70
N LEU A 421 14.39 3.35 24.02
CA LEU A 421 13.36 2.55 23.36
C LEU A 421 12.65 1.54 24.29
N ARG A 422 13.15 1.36 25.52
CA ARG A 422 12.74 0.28 26.41
C ARG A 422 11.28 0.36 26.84
N ASP A 423 10.81 1.55 27.20
CA ASP A 423 9.47 1.75 27.74
C ASP A 423 8.38 1.69 26.67
N LEU A 424 8.74 1.84 25.40
CA LEU A 424 7.82 1.67 24.26
C LEU A 424 7.85 0.24 23.69
N ASP A 425 8.70 -0.65 24.22
CA ASP A 425 8.94 -2.00 23.72
C ASP A 425 9.24 -2.04 22.20
N LEU A 426 10.20 -1.20 21.78
CA LEU A 426 10.53 -0.98 20.36
C LEU A 426 11.94 -1.45 19.99
N THR A 427 12.04 -1.96 18.77
CA THR A 427 13.30 -2.08 18.01
C THR A 427 13.17 -1.26 16.74
N VAL A 428 14.21 -0.51 16.38
CA VAL A 428 14.27 0.23 15.11
C VAL A 428 15.27 -0.47 14.20
N SER A 429 14.86 -0.77 12.98
CA SER A 429 15.72 -1.41 11.99
C SER A 429 15.70 -0.67 10.66
N LEU A 430 16.79 -0.74 9.92
CA LEU A 430 16.90 -0.17 8.58
C LEU A 430 17.57 -1.19 7.66
N ALA A 431 16.85 -1.58 6.61
CA ALA A 431 17.36 -2.48 5.58
C ALA A 431 17.72 -1.67 4.32
N ASN A 432 18.95 -1.85 3.84
CA ASN A 432 19.41 -1.41 2.53
C ASN A 432 19.49 -2.64 1.63
N ILE A 433 18.64 -2.72 0.63
CA ILE A 433 18.61 -3.83 -0.34
C ILE A 433 19.18 -3.28 -1.65
N THR A 434 20.21 -3.93 -2.20
CA THR A 434 20.81 -3.48 -3.46
C THR A 434 19.87 -3.73 -4.63
N GLN A 435 20.05 -3.03 -5.75
CA GLN A 435 19.17 -3.17 -6.91
C GLN A 435 19.09 -4.63 -7.39
N GLY A 436 17.87 -5.12 -7.64
CA GLY A 436 17.60 -6.50 -8.03
C GLY A 436 17.90 -7.55 -6.95
N ALA A 437 18.15 -7.14 -5.70
CA ALA A 437 18.30 -8.04 -4.56
C ALA A 437 17.00 -8.17 -3.76
N MET A 438 16.95 -9.15 -2.86
CA MET A 438 15.83 -9.40 -1.95
C MET A 438 16.31 -9.75 -0.55
N THR A 439 15.47 -9.55 0.45
CA THR A 439 15.62 -10.23 1.74
C THR A 439 15.30 -11.72 1.59
N ALA A 440 15.76 -12.56 2.51
CA ALA A 440 15.22 -13.88 2.69
C ALA A 440 13.73 -13.77 3.02
N PRO A 441 12.88 -14.74 2.63
CA PRO A 441 11.59 -14.89 3.27
C PRO A 441 11.82 -15.21 4.76
N TYR A 442 11.20 -14.44 5.64
CA TYR A 442 11.28 -14.66 7.09
C TYR A 442 10.02 -14.18 7.80
N TYR A 443 9.84 -14.59 9.05
CA TYR A 443 8.81 -14.04 9.93
C TYR A 443 9.42 -13.61 11.27
N ASN A 444 8.72 -12.72 11.99
CA ASN A 444 9.07 -12.33 13.35
C ASN A 444 8.24 -13.15 14.34
N SER A 445 8.84 -13.58 15.45
CA SER A 445 8.17 -14.40 16.47
C SER A 445 7.03 -13.65 17.16
N LYS A 446 7.25 -12.37 17.49
CA LYS A 446 6.35 -11.59 18.35
C LYS A 446 6.13 -10.16 17.84
N ALA A 447 7.12 -9.56 17.19
CA ALA A 447 7.03 -8.17 16.80
C ALA A 447 6.17 -7.97 15.55
N THR A 448 5.32 -6.95 15.58
CA THR A 448 4.67 -6.41 14.37
C THR A 448 5.57 -5.34 13.79
N LYS A 449 5.90 -5.43 12.49
CA LYS A 449 6.72 -4.43 11.80
C LYS A 449 5.84 -3.38 11.15
N ILE A 450 6.08 -2.13 11.50
CA ILE A 450 5.58 -0.95 10.80
C ILE A 450 6.70 -0.49 9.87
N VAL A 451 6.56 -0.84 8.60
CA VAL A 451 7.57 -0.69 7.56
C VAL A 451 7.31 0.61 6.80
N LEU A 452 8.32 1.48 6.65
CA LEU A 452 8.26 2.72 5.87
C LEU A 452 9.38 2.72 4.82
N VAL A 453 9.01 2.86 3.55
CA VAL A 453 9.98 3.00 2.46
C VAL A 453 10.55 4.43 2.48
N VAL A 454 11.85 4.56 2.76
CA VAL A 454 12.50 5.88 2.88
C VAL A 454 13.20 6.30 1.60
N ASP A 455 13.71 5.36 0.80
CA ASP A 455 14.36 5.63 -0.49
C ASP A 455 14.20 4.44 -1.45
N GLY A 456 14.15 4.74 -2.74
CA GLY A 456 14.07 3.73 -3.81
C GLY A 456 12.71 3.07 -4.03
N GLU A 457 12.74 1.95 -4.74
CA GLU A 457 11.56 1.26 -5.28
C GLU A 457 11.72 -0.26 -5.26
N GLY A 458 10.59 -0.96 -5.18
CA GLY A 458 10.57 -2.41 -5.24
C GLY A 458 9.17 -2.98 -5.06
N TYR A 459 9.06 -4.14 -4.45
CA TYR A 459 7.80 -4.75 -4.06
C TYR A 459 7.98 -5.63 -2.82
N PHE A 460 6.88 -5.99 -2.19
CA PHE A 460 6.88 -6.99 -1.14
C PHE A 460 5.83 -8.06 -1.41
N GLU A 461 6.06 -9.24 -0.83
CA GLU A 461 5.05 -10.29 -0.74
C GLU A 461 4.98 -10.81 0.70
N MET A 462 3.78 -11.19 1.13
CA MET A 462 3.52 -11.72 2.45
C MET A 462 2.46 -12.81 2.39
N ALA A 463 2.66 -13.89 3.14
CA ALA A 463 1.66 -14.93 3.32
C ALA A 463 0.76 -14.62 4.53
N CYS A 464 -0.55 -14.48 4.30
CA CYS A 464 -1.51 -14.13 5.34
C CYS A 464 -2.63 -15.17 5.47
N PRO A 465 -2.78 -15.83 6.64
CA PRO A 465 -3.88 -16.78 6.88
C PRO A 465 -5.19 -16.10 7.33
N HIS A 466 -5.19 -14.79 7.60
CA HIS A 466 -6.35 -14.08 8.16
C HIS A 466 -7.30 -13.52 7.09
N MET A 467 -6.81 -13.28 5.87
CA MET A 467 -7.63 -12.69 4.80
C MET A 467 -8.68 -13.67 4.22
N SER A 468 -8.44 -14.97 4.28
CA SER A 468 -9.43 -16.00 3.93
C SER A 468 -10.60 -16.04 4.93
N ARG A 469 -10.34 -15.69 6.21
CA ARG A 469 -11.33 -15.70 7.29
C ARG A 469 -12.20 -14.44 7.32
N SER A 470 -11.69 -13.28 6.90
CA SER A 470 -12.46 -12.03 6.90
C SER A 470 -13.52 -11.96 5.79
N ARG A 471 -13.33 -12.69 4.67
CA ARG A 471 -14.34 -12.77 3.59
C ARG A 471 -15.56 -13.63 3.92
N GLY A 472 -15.47 -14.49 4.94
CA GLY A 472 -16.58 -15.38 5.36
C GLY A 472 -17.63 -14.74 6.26
N GLN A 473 -17.39 -13.53 6.80
CA GLN A 473 -18.30 -12.90 7.77
C GLN A 473 -19.38 -11.99 7.14
N SER A 474 -19.34 -11.75 5.82
CA SER A 474 -20.36 -10.95 5.12
C SER A 474 -21.54 -11.76 4.55
N GLN A 475 -21.51 -13.10 4.65
CA GLN A 475 -22.68 -13.93 4.36
C GLN A 475 -23.09 -14.71 5.60
N GLY A 476 -24.23 -14.32 6.17
CA GLY A 476 -24.87 -15.04 7.27
C GLY A 476 -25.23 -16.45 6.83
N SER A 477 -24.36 -17.41 7.12
CA SER A 477 -24.71 -18.83 7.15
C SER A 477 -24.12 -19.45 8.40
N ARG A 478 -24.97 -19.56 9.43
CA ARG A 478 -24.74 -20.44 10.56
C ARG A 478 -24.82 -21.88 10.07
N ARG A 479 -23.69 -22.46 9.68
CA ARG A 479 -23.48 -23.91 9.69
C ARG A 479 -22.10 -24.19 10.28
N GLY A 480 -22.07 -25.04 11.30
CA GLY A 480 -20.88 -25.33 12.11
C GLY A 480 -19.65 -25.59 11.25
N GLU A 481 -18.65 -24.72 11.39
CA GLU A 481 -17.35 -24.90 10.78
C GLU A 481 -16.59 -25.99 11.55
N THR A 482 -16.49 -27.17 10.95
CA THR A 482 -15.24 -27.92 11.05
C THR A 482 -14.13 -26.93 10.67
N ARG A 483 -13.12 -26.72 11.55
CA ARG A 483 -11.95 -25.83 11.31
C ARG A 483 -11.16 -26.32 10.08
N GLY A 484 -11.69 -26.09 8.89
CA GLY A 484 -11.21 -26.64 7.63
C GLY A 484 -10.09 -25.78 7.06
N SER A 485 -8.91 -26.39 6.92
CA SER A 485 -7.72 -25.95 6.17
C SER A 485 -7.40 -24.44 6.23
N THR A 486 -6.40 -24.08 7.05
CA THR A 486 -5.80 -22.74 7.02
C THR A 486 -5.16 -22.50 5.65
N SER A 487 -5.85 -21.77 4.77
CA SER A 487 -5.29 -21.33 3.49
C SER A 487 -4.58 -19.99 3.67
N TYR A 488 -3.33 -19.91 3.21
CA TYR A 488 -2.57 -18.67 3.14
C TYR A 488 -2.93 -17.91 1.87
N GLN A 489 -3.21 -16.62 2.00
CA GLN A 489 -3.37 -15.73 0.86
C GLN A 489 -2.11 -14.90 0.64
N LYS A 490 -1.72 -14.74 -0.63
CA LYS A 490 -0.66 -13.82 -1.02
C LYS A 490 -1.15 -12.39 -0.89
N VAL A 491 -0.45 -11.60 -0.10
CA VAL A 491 -0.56 -10.15 -0.04
C VAL A 491 0.67 -9.58 -0.73
N SER A 492 0.48 -8.75 -1.75
CA SER A 492 1.58 -8.09 -2.46
C SER A 492 1.27 -6.64 -2.72
N SER A 493 2.31 -5.81 -2.78
CA SER A 493 2.21 -4.45 -3.33
C SER A 493 3.55 -3.95 -3.84
N ARG A 494 3.48 -2.96 -4.74
CA ARG A 494 4.64 -2.17 -5.13
C ARG A 494 5.05 -1.28 -3.95
N LEU A 495 6.35 -1.17 -3.74
CA LEU A 495 6.97 -0.32 -2.73
C LEU A 495 7.56 0.89 -3.42
N ARG A 496 7.14 2.08 -2.98
CA ARG A 496 7.69 3.38 -3.39
C ARG A 496 7.96 4.22 -2.16
N ARG A 497 8.88 5.18 -2.24
CA ARG A 497 9.14 6.12 -1.15
C ARG A 497 7.83 6.68 -0.55
N GLY A 498 7.69 6.60 0.76
CA GLY A 498 6.50 7.03 1.51
C GLY A 498 5.45 5.94 1.73
N THR A 499 5.56 4.80 1.03
CA THR A 499 4.67 3.64 1.28
C THR A 499 4.93 3.09 2.67
N VAL A 500 3.86 2.84 3.42
CA VAL A 500 3.89 2.15 4.71
C VAL A 500 3.28 0.77 4.58
N VAL A 501 3.95 -0.27 5.07
CA VAL A 501 3.45 -1.65 5.08
C VAL A 501 3.44 -2.18 6.50
N ILE A 502 2.39 -2.91 6.86
CA ILE A 502 2.28 -3.56 8.16
C ILE A 502 2.49 -5.05 7.98
N VAL A 503 3.51 -5.59 8.64
CA VAL A 503 3.77 -7.04 8.69
C VAL A 503 3.50 -7.52 10.11
N PRO A 504 2.35 -8.17 10.36
CA PRO A 504 2.05 -8.70 11.68
C PRO A 504 3.00 -9.83 12.08
N ALA A 505 3.14 -10.05 13.39
CA ALA A 505 3.90 -11.18 13.92
C ALA A 505 3.45 -12.51 13.31
N GLY A 506 4.40 -13.42 13.10
CA GLY A 506 4.17 -14.75 12.52
C GLY A 506 3.87 -14.78 11.02
N HIS A 507 3.78 -13.65 10.31
CA HIS A 507 3.51 -13.63 8.87
C HIS A 507 4.83 -13.67 8.07
N PRO A 508 5.07 -14.72 7.28
CA PRO A 508 6.23 -14.76 6.38
C PRO A 508 6.13 -13.68 5.32
N PHE A 509 7.21 -12.94 5.12
CA PHE A 509 7.27 -11.90 4.10
C PHE A 509 8.66 -11.78 3.49
N VAL A 510 8.71 -11.11 2.34
CA VAL A 510 9.91 -10.79 1.59
C VAL A 510 9.80 -9.37 1.04
N ALA A 511 10.90 -8.62 1.04
CA ALA A 511 11.02 -7.36 0.32
C ALA A 511 12.07 -7.51 -0.80
N VAL A 512 11.74 -7.01 -1.99
CA VAL A 512 12.56 -7.14 -3.19
C VAL A 512 12.78 -5.75 -3.78
N ALA A 513 14.03 -5.37 -4.00
CA ALA A 513 14.38 -4.13 -4.68
C ALA A 513 14.12 -4.26 -6.19
N SER A 514 13.72 -3.15 -6.82
CA SER A 514 13.60 -3.09 -8.28
C SER A 514 14.95 -3.34 -8.96
N ASN A 515 14.93 -3.73 -10.24
CA ASN A 515 16.18 -3.95 -11.00
C ASN A 515 16.98 -2.66 -11.24
N ASN A 516 16.33 -1.50 -11.16
CA ASN A 516 16.90 -0.21 -11.56
C ASN A 516 17.29 0.66 -10.36
N GLN A 517 16.78 0.35 -9.17
CA GLN A 517 17.02 1.13 -7.96
C GLN A 517 17.19 0.22 -6.76
N LYS A 518 18.09 0.61 -5.86
CA LYS A 518 18.14 0.08 -4.50
C LYS A 518 16.82 0.33 -3.78
N LEU A 519 16.58 -0.37 -2.68
CA LEU A 519 15.41 -0.18 -1.84
C LEU A 519 15.86 0.00 -0.38
N GLN A 520 15.48 1.12 0.23
CA GLN A 520 15.77 1.40 1.63
C GLN A 520 14.49 1.46 2.45
N ILE A 521 14.44 0.65 3.51
CA ILE A 521 13.25 0.45 4.31
C ILE A 521 13.59 0.64 5.79
N LEU A 522 12.90 1.58 6.43
CA LEU A 522 12.88 1.74 7.88
C LEU A 522 11.77 0.87 8.47
N CYS A 523 12.03 0.11 9.54
CA CYS A 523 10.98 -0.58 10.27
C CYS A 523 11.00 -0.20 11.74
N PHE A 524 9.84 0.18 12.27
CA PHE A 524 9.58 0.16 13.70
C PHE A 524 8.98 -1.19 14.06
N GLU A 525 9.69 -1.98 14.85
CA GLU A 525 9.20 -3.25 15.37
C GLU A 525 8.54 -2.99 16.73
N VAL A 526 7.23 -3.16 16.83
CA VAL A 526 6.48 -3.00 18.08
C VAL A 526 6.30 -4.35 18.77
N ASN A 527 6.28 -4.37 20.10
CA ASN A 527 6.33 -5.59 20.92
C ASN A 527 7.64 -6.38 20.71
N ALA A 528 8.77 -5.65 20.64
CA ALA A 528 10.04 -6.18 20.19
C ALA A 528 10.83 -6.97 21.25
N ASN A 529 10.48 -6.88 22.52
CA ASN A 529 11.17 -7.58 23.59
C ASN A 529 11.03 -9.09 23.41
N ASN A 530 12.19 -9.77 23.36
CA ASN A 530 12.35 -11.19 23.02
C ASN A 530 11.78 -11.57 21.63
N ASN A 531 11.76 -10.63 20.68
CA ASN A 531 11.44 -10.93 19.30
C ASN A 531 12.62 -11.64 18.61
N GLU A 532 12.32 -12.70 17.86
CA GLU A 532 13.29 -13.45 17.07
C GLU A 532 12.88 -13.42 15.59
N LYS A 533 13.87 -13.34 14.70
CA LYS A 533 13.69 -13.44 13.25
C LYS A 533 13.97 -14.88 12.82
N PHE A 534 13.03 -15.49 12.11
CA PHE A 534 13.15 -16.85 11.61
C PHE A 534 13.24 -16.87 10.08
N PRO A 535 14.46 -16.86 9.50
CA PRO A 535 14.64 -17.02 8.06
C PRO A 535 14.13 -18.39 7.60
N LEU A 536 13.40 -18.41 6.48
CA LEU A 536 12.85 -19.60 5.85
C LEU A 536 13.73 -20.10 4.68
N ALA A 537 14.68 -19.28 4.22
CA ALA A 537 15.66 -19.62 3.20
C ALA A 537 17.02 -18.99 3.50
N GLY A 538 18.06 -19.42 2.78
CA GLY A 538 19.45 -19.03 3.01
C GLY A 538 20.22 -20.05 3.83
N ARG A 539 21.55 -19.85 3.93
CA ARG A 539 22.45 -20.78 4.65
C ARG A 539 21.98 -21.06 6.08
N ARG A 540 21.53 -20.02 6.79
CA ARG A 540 20.93 -20.10 8.13
C ARG A 540 19.42 -19.92 8.03
N ASN A 541 18.70 -21.03 7.88
CA ASN A 541 17.24 -21.05 7.90
C ASN A 541 16.71 -22.13 8.85
N VAL A 542 15.45 -21.98 9.30
CA VAL A 542 14.82 -22.91 10.25
C VAL A 542 14.57 -24.30 9.67
N MET A 543 14.35 -24.42 8.36
CA MET A 543 14.12 -25.72 7.72
C MET A 543 15.38 -26.59 7.76
N ASN A 544 16.57 -25.98 7.72
CA ASN A 544 17.83 -26.69 7.89
C ASN A 544 18.01 -27.31 9.29
N GLN A 545 17.32 -26.79 10.31
CA GLN A 545 17.41 -27.25 11.70
C GLN A 545 16.49 -28.44 12.02
N LEU A 546 15.55 -28.76 11.13
CA LEU A 546 14.66 -29.92 11.31
C LEU A 546 15.47 -31.22 11.26
N GLU A 547 15.08 -32.19 12.11
CA GLU A 547 15.59 -33.55 12.03
C GLU A 547 15.32 -34.15 10.64
N ARG A 548 16.19 -35.09 10.23
CA ARG A 548 16.15 -35.65 8.88
C ARG A 548 14.82 -36.38 8.62
N GLU A 549 14.39 -37.17 9.59
CA GLU A 549 13.14 -37.93 9.57
C GLU A 549 11.93 -36.98 9.57
N ALA A 550 11.99 -35.87 10.31
CA ALA A 550 10.95 -34.86 10.32
C ALA A 550 10.79 -34.19 8.94
N LYS A 551 11.90 -33.91 8.23
CA LYS A 551 11.85 -33.41 6.85
C LYS A 551 11.16 -34.41 5.92
N GLU A 552 11.51 -35.70 6.03
CA GLU A 552 10.94 -36.74 5.18
C GLU A 552 9.43 -36.86 5.35
N LEU A 553 8.97 -36.89 6.60
CA LEU A 553 7.55 -36.95 6.94
C LEU A 553 6.79 -35.68 6.56
N ALA A 554 7.39 -34.49 6.80
CA ALA A 554 6.72 -33.21 6.57
C ALA A 554 6.55 -32.88 5.08
N PHE A 555 7.55 -33.22 4.25
CA PHE A 555 7.52 -32.95 2.82
C PHE A 555 7.07 -34.14 1.97
N GLY A 556 7.00 -35.35 2.55
CA GLY A 556 6.67 -36.57 1.81
C GLY A 556 7.70 -36.95 0.75
N MET A 557 8.97 -36.56 0.95
CA MET A 557 10.08 -36.76 0.02
C MET A 557 11.33 -37.22 0.76
N PRO A 558 12.28 -37.92 0.11
CA PRO A 558 13.54 -38.31 0.75
C PRO A 558 14.25 -37.09 1.35
N ALA A 559 14.63 -37.18 2.63
CA ALA A 559 15.23 -36.05 3.33
C ALA A 559 16.49 -35.50 2.67
N ARG A 560 17.23 -36.34 1.94
CA ARG A 560 18.42 -35.92 1.17
C ARG A 560 18.08 -34.89 0.11
N GLU A 561 16.97 -35.08 -0.62
CA GLU A 561 16.51 -34.13 -1.65
C GLU A 561 16.02 -32.83 -1.01
N VAL A 562 15.28 -32.93 0.10
CA VAL A 562 14.84 -31.76 0.87
C VAL A 562 16.06 -30.94 1.34
N GLU A 563 17.07 -31.61 1.90
CA GLU A 563 18.30 -30.95 2.36
C GLU A 563 19.09 -30.33 1.23
N GLU A 564 19.16 -30.97 0.07
CA GLU A 564 19.82 -30.41 -1.12
C GLU A 564 19.17 -29.09 -1.54
N VAL A 565 17.83 -29.04 -1.57
CA VAL A 565 17.09 -27.81 -1.91
C VAL A 565 17.31 -26.70 -0.86
N PHE A 566 17.08 -26.98 0.43
CA PHE A 566 17.18 -25.94 1.47
C PHE A 566 18.63 -25.51 1.79
N ARG A 567 19.63 -26.29 1.37
CA ARG A 567 21.06 -25.93 1.47
C ARG A 567 21.64 -25.35 0.18
N SER A 568 20.86 -25.23 -0.90
CA SER A 568 21.35 -24.70 -2.19
C SER A 568 21.78 -23.23 -2.10
N GLN A 569 21.02 -22.39 -1.38
CA GLN A 569 21.34 -20.99 -1.17
C GLN A 569 22.47 -20.82 -0.13
N GLN A 570 23.65 -20.38 -0.57
CA GLN A 570 24.84 -20.23 0.29
C GLN A 570 24.92 -18.88 1.01
N GLU A 571 24.18 -17.89 0.54
CA GLU A 571 24.15 -16.55 1.12
C GLU A 571 23.30 -16.53 2.41
N GLU A 572 23.47 -15.48 3.22
CA GLU A 572 22.70 -15.26 4.44
C GLU A 572 21.85 -13.98 4.35
N PHE A 573 20.57 -14.10 4.69
CA PHE A 573 19.57 -13.04 4.84
C PHE A 573 19.26 -12.15 3.62
N PHE A 574 20.23 -11.78 2.78
CA PHE A 574 20.00 -11.05 1.53
C PHE A 574 20.53 -11.86 0.35
N PHE A 575 19.73 -11.99 -0.71
CA PHE A 575 20.06 -12.79 -1.88
C PHE A 575 19.83 -12.00 -3.16
N ARG A 576 20.38 -12.50 -4.26
CA ARG A 576 19.97 -12.04 -5.59
C ARG A 576 18.47 -12.32 -5.78
N GLY A 577 17.72 -11.27 -6.09
CA GLY A 577 16.31 -11.37 -6.45
C GLY A 577 16.15 -11.92 -7.86
N LEU A 578 14.92 -12.28 -8.21
CA LEU A 578 14.59 -12.61 -9.58
C LEU A 578 14.89 -11.39 -10.45
N ARG A 579 15.79 -11.55 -11.45
CA ARG A 579 15.72 -10.66 -12.61
C ARG A 579 14.29 -10.79 -13.10
N GLN A 580 13.58 -9.69 -13.31
CA GLN A 580 12.46 -9.74 -14.26
C GLN A 580 13.11 -10.10 -15.60
N GLN A 581 13.28 -11.40 -15.85
CA GLN A 581 13.24 -11.88 -17.21
C GLN A 581 11.93 -11.34 -17.74
N GLN A 582 12.01 -10.63 -18.87
CA GLN A 582 10.89 -10.56 -19.79
C GLN A 582 10.20 -11.93 -19.75
N GLN A 583 8.92 -11.97 -19.38
CA GLN A 583 8.06 -13.06 -19.80
C GLN A 583 8.17 -13.08 -21.32
N GLY A 584 8.98 -14.00 -21.80
CA GLY A 584 9.62 -13.89 -23.11
C GLY A 584 10.80 -14.85 -23.22
N ARG A 585 10.61 -16.09 -22.72
CA ARG A 585 11.23 -17.33 -23.23
C ARG A 585 10.92 -18.52 -22.31
N ALA A 586 9.90 -19.25 -22.70
CA ALA A 586 9.78 -20.71 -22.65
C ALA A 586 9.24 -21.06 -24.05
N ASP A 587 9.77 -21.94 -24.88
CA ASP A 587 10.84 -22.93 -24.77
C ASP A 587 11.49 -23.08 -26.16
N ALA A 588 12.81 -23.30 -26.18
CA ALA A 588 13.54 -24.13 -27.15
C ALA A 588 14.95 -24.36 -26.61
#